data_AF-A0A9N8P1U9-F1
#
_entry.id   AF-A0A9N8P1U9-F1
#
_cell.length_a   1.000
_cell.length_b   1.000
_cell.length_c   1.000
_cell.angle_alpha   90.00
_cell.angle_beta   90.00
_cell.angle_gamma   90.00
#
_symmetry.space_group_name_H-M   'P 1'
#
loop_
_entity.id
_entity.type
_entity.pdbx_description
1 polymer ?
#
loop_
_entity_poly.entity_id
_entity_poly.type
_entity_poly.pdbx_seq_one_letter_code
_entity_poly.pdbx_strand_id
1 'polypeptide(L)'
;MKKCKWKLKSFLYRIKGLLTCFLILMINAFSYAQDGVAGINEANQKVRSYFDAGTELMYAVGAILGLIGAVKVYQKWNAGDPDTGKVAAAWFGSCVFLVVVATVIKSFFGV
;
A
#
# COMPACT_ATOMS: atom_id res chain seq x y z
N MET A 1 57.19 -31.52 18.56
CA MET A 1 56.01 -31.30 17.68
C MET A 1 54.87 -30.44 18.27
N LYS A 2 54.73 -30.27 19.60
CA LYS A 2 53.59 -29.53 20.20
C LYS A 2 53.65 -27.99 20.06
N LYS A 3 54.83 -27.37 19.98
CA LYS A 3 55.00 -25.90 19.85
C LYS A 3 54.50 -25.33 18.51
N CYS A 4 54.59 -26.08 17.39
CA CYS A 4 54.06 -25.65 16.09
C CYS A 4 52.53 -25.54 16.07
N LYS A 5 51.81 -26.49 16.70
CA LYS A 5 50.34 -26.47 16.75
C LYS A 5 49.79 -25.28 17.53
N TRP A 6 50.54 -24.75 18.49
CA TRP A 6 50.13 -23.61 19.31
C TRP A 6 50.33 -22.27 18.58
N LYS A 7 51.45 -22.09 17.87
CA LYS A 7 51.66 -20.93 16.98
C LYS A 7 50.65 -20.91 15.83
N LEU A 8 50.28 -22.07 15.29
CA LEU A 8 49.27 -22.16 14.23
C LEU A 8 47.86 -21.81 14.76
N LYS A 9 47.50 -22.29 15.96
CA LYS A 9 46.24 -21.90 16.61
C LYS A 9 46.20 -20.39 16.90
N SER A 10 47.26 -19.81 17.46
CA SER A 10 47.28 -18.36 17.75
C SER A 10 47.19 -17.52 16.48
N PHE A 11 47.81 -17.96 15.39
CA PHE A 11 47.69 -17.32 14.07
C PHE A 11 46.26 -17.42 13.52
N LEU A 12 45.61 -18.58 13.60
CA LEU A 12 44.20 -18.77 13.23
C LEU A 12 43.23 -17.91 14.06
N TYR A 13 43.49 -17.72 15.36
CA TYR A 13 42.67 -16.83 16.20
C TYR A 13 42.82 -15.36 15.82
N ARG A 14 44.03 -14.92 15.43
CA ARG A 14 44.25 -13.55 14.93
C ARG A 14 43.58 -13.30 13.59
N ILE A 15 43.61 -14.27 12.68
CA ILE A 15 42.89 -14.20 11.39
C ILE A 15 41.38 -14.18 11.60
N LYS A 16 40.84 -15.02 12.50
CA LYS A 16 39.41 -15.00 12.85
C LYS A 16 39.00 -13.65 13.43
N GLY A 17 39.79 -13.07 14.33
CA GLY A 17 39.51 -11.74 14.89
C GLY A 17 39.48 -10.64 13.82
N LEU A 18 40.41 -10.69 12.86
CA LEU A 18 40.44 -9.73 11.74
C LEU A 18 39.22 -9.86 10.82
N LEU A 19 38.80 -11.09 10.52
CA LEU A 19 37.59 -11.37 9.74
C LEU A 19 36.33 -10.87 10.44
N THR A 20 36.23 -11.03 11.76
CA THR A 20 35.08 -10.51 12.53
C THR A 20 35.04 -8.98 12.51
N CYS A 21 36.19 -8.31 12.66
CA CYS A 21 36.26 -6.84 12.55
C CYS A 21 35.87 -6.34 11.15
N PHE A 22 36.28 -7.05 10.09
CA PHE A 22 35.91 -6.71 8.72
C PHE A 22 34.40 -6.84 8.47
N LEU A 23 33.78 -7.89 9.01
CA LEU A 23 32.33 -8.10 8.99
C LEU A 23 31.57 -6.98 9.70
N ILE A 24 32.05 -6.53 10.86
CA ILE A 24 31.43 -5.45 11.63
C ILE A 24 31.56 -4.11 10.87
N LEU A 25 32.70 -3.82 10.26
CA LEU A 25 32.90 -2.61 9.45
C LEU A 25 31.98 -2.57 8.22
N MET A 26 31.75 -3.71 7.56
CA MET A 26 30.82 -3.80 6.43
C MET A 26 29.37 -3.52 6.84
N ILE A 27 28.93 -4.04 8.00
CA ILE A 27 27.58 -3.75 8.52
C ILE A 27 27.39 -2.25 8.79
N ASN A 28 28.41 -1.58 9.35
CA ASN A 28 28.35 -0.14 9.61
C ASN A 28 28.21 0.68 8.32
N ALA A 29 28.82 0.25 7.20
CA ALA A 29 28.67 0.91 5.90
C ALA A 29 27.22 0.87 5.37
N PHE A 30 26.47 -0.20 5.64
CA PHE A 30 25.06 -0.32 5.24
C PHE A 30 24.11 0.50 6.13
N SER A 31 24.47 0.78 7.39
CA SER A 31 23.65 1.61 8.29
C SER A 31 23.67 3.11 7.98
N TYR A 32 24.65 3.61 7.21
CA TYR A 32 24.69 5.01 6.77
C TYR A 32 23.70 5.33 5.62
N ALA A 33 22.91 4.35 5.16
CA ALA A 33 21.99 4.49 4.04
C ALA A 33 20.51 4.64 4.44
N GLN A 34 20.15 4.59 5.72
CA GLN A 34 18.78 4.86 6.18
C GLN A 34 18.57 6.36 6.37
N ASP A 35 18.61 7.11 5.28
CA ASP A 35 18.09 8.47 5.26
C ASP A 35 16.57 8.38 5.48
N GLY A 36 16.11 8.85 6.65
CA GLY A 36 14.69 8.80 7.01
C GLY A 36 13.80 9.49 5.97
N VAL A 37 14.32 10.50 5.27
CA VAL A 37 13.61 11.19 4.19
C VAL A 37 13.49 10.30 2.95
N ALA A 38 14.53 9.54 2.62
CA ALA A 38 14.48 8.58 1.50
C ALA A 38 13.47 7.46 1.78
N GLY A 39 13.44 6.92 3.01
CA GLY A 39 12.46 5.91 3.42
C GLY A 39 11.02 6.42 3.40
N ILE A 40 10.77 7.67 3.82
CA ILE A 40 9.45 8.31 3.74
C ILE A 40 9.02 8.49 2.28
N ASN A 41 9.94 8.91 1.40
CA ASN A 41 9.64 9.07 -0.03
C ASN A 41 9.33 7.74 -0.71
N GLU A 42 10.06 6.68 -0.38
CA GLU A 42 9.80 5.33 -0.91
C GLU A 42 8.43 4.81 -0.43
N ALA A 43 8.11 4.97 0.85
CA ALA A 43 6.81 4.60 1.40
C ALA A 43 5.66 5.38 0.72
N ASN A 44 5.83 6.69 0.49
CA ASN A 44 4.86 7.53 -0.21
C ASN A 44 4.62 7.03 -1.66
N GLN A 45 5.68 6.69 -2.40
CA GLN A 45 5.56 6.13 -3.74
C GLN A 45 4.85 4.77 -3.75
N LYS A 46 5.14 3.90 -2.78
CA LYS A 46 4.44 2.62 -2.64
C LYS A 46 2.97 2.82 -2.37
N VAL A 47 2.61 3.71 -1.45
CA VAL A 47 1.21 4.04 -1.15
C VAL A 47 0.50 4.58 -2.40
N ARG A 48 1.12 5.50 -3.16
CA ARG A 48 0.58 6.02 -4.43
C ARG A 48 0.35 4.94 -5.47
N SER A 49 1.25 3.97 -5.58
CA SER A 49 1.09 2.87 -6.54
C SER A 49 -0.13 1.99 -6.31
N TYR A 50 -0.66 1.95 -5.07
CA TYR A 50 -1.89 1.22 -4.78
C TYR A 50 -3.16 2.01 -5.10
N PHE A 51 -3.08 3.34 -5.20
CA PHE A 51 -4.27 4.18 -5.40
C PHE A 51 -4.92 3.96 -6.77
N ASP A 52 -4.14 3.71 -7.82
CA ASP A 52 -4.71 3.47 -9.16
C ASP A 52 -5.55 2.19 -9.20
N ALA A 53 -4.96 1.07 -8.76
CA ALA A 53 -5.68 -0.20 -8.65
C ALA A 53 -6.85 -0.12 -7.66
N GLY A 54 -6.69 0.59 -6.54
CA GLY A 54 -7.76 0.82 -5.57
C GLY A 54 -8.91 1.64 -6.15
N THR A 55 -8.62 2.63 -7.00
CA THR A 55 -9.64 3.45 -7.65
C THR A 55 -10.40 2.67 -8.72
N GLU A 56 -9.71 1.85 -9.51
CA GLU A 56 -10.36 0.94 -10.47
C GLU A 56 -11.31 -0.03 -9.77
N LEU A 57 -10.88 -0.62 -8.65
CA LEU A 57 -11.73 -1.47 -7.82
C LEU A 57 -12.95 -0.71 -7.27
N MET A 58 -12.77 0.54 -6.82
CA MET A 58 -13.87 1.39 -6.36
C MET A 58 -14.89 1.65 -7.48
N TYR A 59 -14.45 1.91 -8.71
CA TYR A 59 -15.35 2.07 -9.86
C TYR A 59 -16.12 0.79 -10.16
N ALA A 60 -15.46 -0.37 -10.12
CA ALA A 60 -16.13 -1.65 -10.33
C ALA A 60 -17.22 -1.91 -9.27
N VAL A 61 -16.90 -1.68 -7.99
CA VAL A 61 -17.88 -1.82 -6.88
C VAL A 61 -18.99 -0.79 -7.00
N GLY A 62 -18.66 0.46 -7.33
CA GLY A 62 -19.63 1.53 -7.54
C GLY A 62 -20.62 1.22 -8.65
N ALA A 63 -20.14 0.64 -9.77
CA ALA A 63 -21.00 0.20 -10.87
C ALA A 63 -21.96 -0.91 -10.44
N ILE A 64 -21.48 -1.92 -9.71
CA ILE A 64 -22.32 -3.02 -9.21
C ILE A 64 -23.40 -2.50 -8.25
N LEU A 65 -23.02 -1.67 -7.27
CA LEU A 65 -23.96 -1.08 -6.32
C LEU A 65 -24.97 -0.15 -7.00
N GLY A 66 -24.52 0.60 -8.02
CA GLY A 66 -25.37 1.43 -8.87
C GLY A 66 -26.46 0.61 -9.55
N LEU A 67 -26.11 -0.51 -10.18
CA LEU A 67 -27.07 -1.42 -10.81
C LEU A 67 -28.07 -2.01 -9.80
N ILE A 68 -27.60 -2.46 -8.63
CA ILE A 68 -28.47 -3.01 -7.57
C ILE A 68 -29.48 -1.94 -7.10
N GLY A 69 -29.04 -0.71 -6.92
CA GLY A 69 -29.92 0.40 -6.53
C GLY A 69 -30.96 0.73 -7.60
N ALA A 70 -30.58 0.69 -8.89
CA ALA A 70 -31.52 0.89 -10.00
C ALA A 70 -32.62 -0.17 -10.01
N VAL A 71 -32.26 -1.44 -9.78
CA VAL A 71 -33.24 -2.54 -9.68
C VAL A 71 -34.21 -2.31 -8.53
N LYS A 72 -33.74 -1.83 -7.37
CA LYS A 72 -34.62 -1.52 -6.22
C LYS A 72 -35.59 -0.37 -6.52
N VAL A 73 -35.13 0.67 -7.21
CA VAL A 73 -36.00 1.79 -7.64
C VAL A 73 -37.06 1.28 -8.61
N TYR A 74 -36.68 0.45 -9.58
CA TYR A 74 -37.60 -0.16 -10.53
C TYR A 74 -38.64 -1.05 -9.84
N GLN A 75 -38.24 -1.84 -8.84
CA GLN A 75 -39.17 -2.66 -8.05
C GLN A 75 -40.21 -1.81 -7.32
N LYS A 76 -39.79 -0.72 -6.65
CA LYS A 76 -40.71 0.22 -5.99
C LYS A 76 -41.65 0.92 -6.97
N TRP A 77 -41.13 1.29 -8.15
CA TRP A 77 -41.92 1.88 -9.23
C TRP A 77 -43.04 0.95 -9.67
N ASN A 78 -42.73 -0.33 -9.93
CA ASN A 78 -43.73 -1.32 -10.33
C ASN A 78 -44.73 -1.66 -9.22
N ALA A 79 -44.33 -1.53 -7.96
CA ALA A 79 -45.22 -1.72 -6.81
C ALA A 79 -46.18 -0.53 -6.57
N GLY A 80 -46.03 0.57 -7.31
CA GLY A 80 -46.84 1.78 -7.12
C GLY A 80 -46.52 2.51 -5.82
N ASP A 81 -45.30 2.34 -5.29
CA ASP A 81 -44.89 2.94 -4.02
C ASP A 81 -44.79 4.48 -4.17
N PRO A 82 -45.53 5.27 -3.37
CA PRO A 82 -45.49 6.73 -3.44
C PRO A 82 -44.10 7.33 -3.11
N ASP A 83 -43.24 6.58 -2.43
CA ASP A 83 -41.87 7.02 -2.08
C ASP A 83 -40.84 6.71 -3.19
N THR A 84 -41.26 6.18 -4.35
CA THR A 84 -40.34 5.82 -5.44
C THR A 84 -39.44 6.99 -5.86
N GLY A 85 -39.98 8.20 -5.96
CA GLY A 85 -39.21 9.40 -6.33
C GLY A 85 -38.12 9.74 -5.31
N LYS A 86 -38.40 9.60 -4.01
CA LYS A 86 -37.43 9.81 -2.93
C LYS A 86 -36.32 8.78 -2.97
N VAL A 87 -36.66 7.51 -3.21
CA VAL A 87 -35.67 6.42 -3.33
C VAL A 87 -34.82 6.58 -4.58
N ALA A 88 -35.42 6.97 -5.72
CA ALA A 88 -34.71 7.26 -6.95
C ALA A 88 -33.73 8.43 -6.80
N ALA A 89 -34.15 9.51 -6.16
CA ALA A 89 -33.30 10.67 -5.88
C ALA A 89 -32.12 10.30 -4.96
N ALA A 90 -32.39 9.54 -3.88
CA ALA A 90 -31.34 9.08 -2.97
C ALA A 90 -30.33 8.14 -3.66
N TRP A 91 -30.80 7.23 -4.51
CA TRP A 91 -29.95 6.36 -5.31
C TRP A 91 -29.08 7.16 -6.29
N PHE A 92 -29.66 8.10 -7.03
CA PHE A 92 -28.94 8.91 -8.00
C PHE A 92 -27.88 9.78 -7.32
N GLY A 93 -28.25 10.46 -6.22
CA GLY A 93 -27.31 11.25 -5.42
C GLY A 93 -26.13 10.42 -4.89
N SER A 94 -26.39 9.18 -4.47
CA SER A 94 -25.35 8.26 -4.01
C SER A 94 -24.39 7.85 -5.15
N CYS A 95 -24.92 7.62 -6.35
CA CYS A 95 -24.09 7.28 -7.53
C CYS A 95 -23.18 8.44 -7.93
N VAL A 96 -23.71 9.67 -7.98
CA VAL A 96 -22.93 10.87 -8.30
C VAL A 96 -21.85 11.09 -7.25
N PHE A 97 -22.20 10.95 -5.96
CA PHE A 97 -21.25 11.08 -4.86
C PHE A 97 -20.07 10.10 -4.99
N LEU A 98 -20.31 8.82 -5.29
CA LEU A 98 -19.25 7.82 -5.46
C LEU A 98 -18.27 8.19 -6.59
N VAL A 99 -18.77 8.73 -7.71
CA VAL A 99 -17.91 9.18 -8.83
C VAL A 99 -17.06 10.38 -8.41
N VAL A 100 -17.64 11.35 -7.70
CA VAL A 100 -16.92 12.55 -7.22
C VAL A 100 -15.87 12.19 -6.16
N VAL A 101 -16.16 11.24 -5.27
CA VAL A 101 -15.18 10.79 -4.27
C VAL A 101 -13.94 10.20 -4.95
N ALA A 102 -14.11 9.41 -6.01
CA ALA A 102 -12.98 8.84 -6.73
C ALA A 102 -12.06 9.91 -7.35
N THR A 103 -12.63 11.00 -7.90
CA THR A 103 -11.84 12.10 -8.47
C THR A 103 -11.16 12.94 -7.39
N VAL A 104 -11.83 13.16 -6.26
CA VAL A 104 -11.28 13.88 -5.11
C VAL A 104 -10.10 13.12 -4.49
N ILE A 105 -10.23 11.80 -4.29
CA ILE A 105 -9.14 10.95 -3.79
C ILE A 105 -7.92 11.03 -4.72
N LYS A 106 -8.13 10.85 -6.03
CA LYS A 106 -7.07 11.02 -7.03
C LYS A 106 -6.38 12.39 -6.94
N SER A 107 -7.17 13.46 -6.81
CA SER A 107 -6.66 14.84 -6.69
C SER A 107 -5.83 15.06 -5.42
N PHE A 108 -6.22 14.49 -4.28
CA PHE A 108 -5.45 14.59 -3.02
C PHE A 108 -4.11 13.86 -3.11
N PHE A 109 -4.07 12.72 -3.80
CA PHE A 109 -2.85 11.94 -3.96
C PHE A 109 -2.07 12.31 -5.23
N GLY A 110 -2.48 13.32 -6.00
CA GLY A 110 -1.76 13.78 -7.20
C GLY A 110 -1.55 12.68 -8.24
N VAL A 111 -2.55 11.79 -8.40
CA VAL A 111 -2.59 10.69 -9.38
C VAL A 111 -3.73 10.94 -10.37
#